data_AF-A0A846YNS3-F1
#
_entry.id   AF-A0A846YNS3-F1
#
_cell.length_a   1.000
_cell.length_b   1.000
_cell.length_c   1.000
_cell.angle_alpha   90.00
_cell.angle_beta   90.00
_cell.angle_gamma   90.00
#
_symmetry.space_group_name_H-M   'P 1'
#
loop_
_entity.id
_entity.type
_entity.pdbx_description
1 polymer ?
#
loop_
_entity_poly.entity_id
_entity_poly.type
_entity_poly.pdbx_seq_one_letter_code
_entity_poly.pdbx_strand_id
1 'polypeptide(L)'
;MDADERRNDPPHTRDRRSPAGEAPPPVRADSGFGGSAAELRRWWLVLATMGAAAAWAVPVLAYSTMVDPAARWNPAAVMVPAGAAGSAVLAVAQAVVLRRWLSAFPVRRWTGTSVAAGAVEWSVIALVVVYGEKVGAMPAAGQVPLVVVGMVSVTFALGIGQWFVLRRWSDEAVLWIWANAVAWIMGTAVFVAIAQPLRVTTAMTVTAAATTAVVGALLRGAVVAAITGVYLLPILSEVHLRPVVPSSAGAPSRSGYRHAGTAARRFVGAGDHRARRTVRDSARALALLHTSDNSRLCPNSDAAAADS
;
A
#
# COMPACT_ATOMS: atom_id res chain seq x y z
N MET A 1 0.92 -96.45 -10.30
CA MET A 1 1.71 -95.31 -9.77
C MET A 1 1.74 -94.32 -10.90
N ASP A 2 0.65 -93.56 -10.97
CA ASP A 2 0.27 -92.78 -12.14
C ASP A 2 0.95 -91.42 -12.17
N ALA A 3 1.29 -91.03 -13.40
CA ALA A 3 1.74 -89.73 -13.80
C ALA A 3 0.68 -88.66 -13.47
N ASP A 4 1.11 -87.52 -12.91
CA ASP A 4 0.32 -86.29 -12.99
C ASP A 4 1.21 -85.17 -13.56
N GLU A 5 1.06 -85.03 -14.86
CA GLU A 5 1.59 -84.02 -15.76
C GLU A 5 0.67 -82.80 -15.67
N ARG A 6 1.09 -81.73 -14.96
CA ARG A 6 0.34 -80.46 -14.96
C ARG A 6 1.24 -79.27 -15.32
N ARG A 7 1.35 -79.09 -16.64
CA ARG A 7 0.96 -77.89 -17.40
C ARG A 7 1.46 -76.53 -16.88
N ASN A 8 2.58 -76.10 -17.47
CA ASN A 8 3.04 -74.71 -17.52
C ASN A 8 2.19 -73.92 -18.54
N ASP A 9 1.29 -73.06 -18.08
CA ASP A 9 0.69 -72.02 -18.92
C ASP A 9 1.56 -70.75 -18.90
N PRO A 10 1.99 -70.23 -20.06
CA PRO A 10 2.75 -68.99 -20.11
C PRO A 10 1.87 -67.77 -19.81
N PRO A 11 2.44 -66.69 -19.23
CA PRO A 11 1.69 -65.48 -18.90
C PRO A 11 1.21 -64.78 -20.17
N HIS A 12 -0.12 -64.67 -20.31
CA HIS A 12 -0.77 -63.83 -21.30
C HIS A 12 -0.33 -62.36 -21.14
N THR A 13 0.57 -61.92 -22.01
CA THR A 13 0.83 -60.51 -22.29
C THR A 13 -0.42 -59.88 -22.88
N ARG A 14 -1.25 -59.28 -22.01
CA ARG A 14 -2.34 -58.39 -22.43
C ARG A 14 -1.73 -57.16 -23.10
N ASP A 15 -1.81 -57.17 -24.43
CA ASP A 15 -1.55 -56.07 -25.34
C ASP A 15 -2.53 -54.92 -25.05
N ARG A 16 -2.17 -54.04 -24.10
CA ARG A 16 -2.86 -52.78 -23.84
C ARG A 16 -2.46 -51.82 -24.96
N ARG A 17 -3.17 -51.90 -26.09
CA ARG A 17 -3.22 -50.81 -27.06
C ARG A 17 -3.82 -49.58 -26.38
N SER A 18 -2.97 -48.68 -25.93
CA SER A 18 -3.36 -47.33 -25.54
C SER A 18 -4.02 -46.66 -26.74
N PRO A 19 -5.29 -46.21 -26.63
CA PRO A 19 -5.94 -45.49 -27.71
C PRO A 19 -5.10 -44.27 -28.08
N ALA A 20 -4.86 -44.13 -29.37
CA ALA A 20 -4.12 -43.03 -29.96
C ALA A 20 -4.83 -41.70 -29.66
N GLY A 21 -4.08 -40.79 -29.02
CA GLY A 21 -4.02 -39.40 -29.49
C GLY A 21 -5.22 -38.49 -29.27
N GLU A 22 -6.05 -38.73 -28.27
CA GLU A 22 -6.94 -37.66 -27.81
C GLU A 22 -6.09 -36.70 -26.97
N ALA A 23 -5.70 -35.58 -27.60
CA ALA A 23 -4.96 -34.52 -26.92
C ALA A 23 -5.74 -34.17 -25.65
N PRO A 24 -5.10 -34.24 -24.47
CA PRO A 24 -5.79 -33.94 -23.22
C PRO A 24 -6.45 -32.57 -23.38
N PRO A 25 -7.74 -32.43 -23.03
CA PRO A 25 -8.42 -31.15 -23.12
C PRO A 25 -7.52 -30.11 -22.44
N PRO A 26 -7.32 -28.93 -23.06
CA PRO A 26 -6.45 -27.93 -22.49
C PRO A 26 -6.90 -27.74 -21.05
N VAL A 27 -6.02 -28.09 -20.11
CA VAL A 27 -6.25 -27.89 -18.69
C VAL A 27 -6.57 -26.41 -18.59
N ARG A 28 -7.85 -26.07 -18.42
CA ARG A 28 -8.25 -24.73 -18.04
C ARG A 28 -7.51 -24.53 -16.74
N ALA A 29 -6.49 -23.69 -16.78
CA ALA A 29 -5.96 -23.07 -15.59
C ALA A 29 -7.13 -22.27 -15.01
N ASP A 30 -8.00 -22.95 -14.28
CA ASP A 30 -8.88 -22.31 -13.32
C ASP A 30 -7.89 -21.66 -12.34
N SER A 31 -7.62 -20.41 -12.65
CA SER A 31 -6.70 -19.52 -11.97
C SER A 31 -7.16 -19.43 -10.51
N GLY A 32 -6.69 -20.36 -9.69
CA GLY A 32 -6.99 -20.49 -8.27
C GLY A 32 -6.58 -19.28 -7.41
N PHE A 33 -6.16 -18.18 -8.04
CA PHE A 33 -6.11 -16.84 -7.47
C PHE A 33 -7.46 -16.14 -7.68
N GLY A 34 -8.52 -16.69 -7.08
CA GLY A 34 -9.93 -16.40 -7.38
C GLY A 34 -10.51 -15.06 -6.90
N GLY A 35 -9.73 -13.99 -6.83
CA GLY A 35 -10.25 -12.66 -6.48
C GLY A 35 -10.17 -11.70 -7.67
N SER A 36 -11.31 -11.19 -8.15
CA SER A 36 -11.30 -10.15 -9.20
C SER A 36 -10.55 -8.89 -8.75
N ALA A 37 -9.98 -8.12 -9.68
CA ALA A 37 -9.35 -6.83 -9.36
C ALA A 37 -10.30 -5.87 -8.63
N ALA A 38 -11.61 -5.96 -8.92
CA ALA A 38 -12.65 -5.21 -8.23
C ALA A 38 -12.79 -5.62 -6.76
N GLU A 39 -12.70 -6.92 -6.47
CA GLU A 39 -12.73 -7.45 -5.11
C GLU A 39 -11.50 -7.02 -4.31
N LEU A 40 -10.30 -7.11 -4.91
CA LEU A 40 -9.07 -6.59 -4.30
C LEU A 40 -9.23 -5.11 -3.93
N ARG A 41 -9.67 -4.28 -4.88
CA ARG A 41 -9.86 -2.85 -4.65
C ARG A 41 -10.88 -2.58 -3.55
N ARG A 42 -11.98 -3.33 -3.49
CA ARG A 42 -13.01 -3.18 -2.45
C ARG A 42 -12.46 -3.51 -1.07
N TRP A 43 -11.83 -4.67 -0.91
CA TRP A 43 -11.27 -5.08 0.38
C TRP A 43 -10.12 -4.19 0.83
N TRP A 44 -9.26 -3.80 -0.11
CA TRP A 44 -8.19 -2.85 0.13
C TRP A 44 -8.76 -1.52 0.64
N LEU A 45 -9.73 -0.95 -0.08
CA LEU A 45 -10.35 0.31 0.30
C LEU A 45 -10.92 0.24 1.72
N VAL A 46 -11.72 -0.79 2.04
CA VAL A 46 -12.35 -0.93 3.36
C VAL A 46 -11.30 -1.12 4.46
N LEU A 47 -10.43 -2.13 4.35
CA LEU A 47 -9.50 -2.47 5.43
C LEU A 47 -8.39 -1.43 5.59
N ALA A 48 -7.85 -0.87 4.50
CA ALA A 48 -6.84 0.18 4.60
C ALA A 48 -7.44 1.50 5.11
N THR A 49 -8.69 1.84 4.78
CA THR A 49 -9.36 3.01 5.37
C THR A 49 -9.54 2.85 6.87
N MET A 50 -10.10 1.71 7.30
CA MET A 50 -10.31 1.43 8.72
C MET A 50 -8.99 1.35 9.49
N GLY A 51 -7.98 0.69 8.90
CA GLY A 51 -6.64 0.62 9.47
C GLY A 51 -5.97 1.99 9.58
N ALA A 52 -6.10 2.85 8.57
CA ALA A 52 -5.56 4.21 8.59
C ALA A 52 -6.26 5.10 9.61
N ALA A 53 -7.59 5.01 9.72
CA ALA A 53 -8.36 5.76 10.71
C ALA A 53 -8.03 5.30 12.14
N ALA A 54 -7.95 3.99 12.37
CA ALA A 54 -7.54 3.43 13.66
C ALA A 54 -6.09 3.80 14.02
N ALA A 55 -5.18 3.77 13.04
CA ALA A 55 -3.80 4.22 13.23
C ALA A 55 -3.71 5.69 13.68
N TRP A 56 -4.61 6.55 13.18
CA TRP A 56 -4.71 7.95 13.59
C TRP A 56 -5.30 8.15 14.99
N ALA A 57 -6.20 7.27 15.42
CA ALA A 57 -6.76 7.35 16.77
C ALA A 57 -5.69 7.16 17.85
N VAL A 58 -4.65 6.36 17.60
CA VAL A 58 -3.60 6.05 18.58
C VAL A 58 -2.82 7.30 19.01
N PRO A 59 -2.22 8.11 18.11
CA PRO A 59 -1.58 9.38 18.50
C PRO A 59 -2.53 10.41 19.09
N VAL A 60 -3.80 10.46 18.66
CA VAL A 60 -4.80 11.38 19.23
C VAL A 60 -5.08 11.06 20.69
N LEU A 61 -5.29 9.78 21.00
CA LEU A 61 -5.46 9.31 22.38
C LEU A 61 -4.19 9.57 23.20
N ALA A 62 -3.03 9.28 22.64
CA ALA A 62 -1.75 9.54 23.30
C ALA A 62 -1.52 11.04 23.59
N TYR A 63 -1.95 11.92 22.68
CA TYR A 63 -1.90 13.37 22.90
C TYR A 63 -2.89 13.83 23.96
N SER A 64 -4.08 13.22 24.02
CA SER A 64 -5.10 13.59 25.02
C SER A 64 -4.65 13.36 26.47
N THR A 65 -3.76 12.39 26.70
CA THR A 65 -3.16 12.15 28.03
C THR A 65 -2.06 13.15 28.39
N MET A 66 -1.54 13.92 27.42
CA MET A 66 -0.49 14.93 27.64
C MET A 66 -1.04 16.30 28.02
N VAL A 67 -2.37 16.49 28.01
CA VAL A 67 -3.00 17.79 28.28
C VAL A 67 -2.92 18.19 29.76
N ASP A 68 -2.55 17.26 30.66
CA ASP A 68 -2.34 17.56 32.08
C ASP A 68 -1.05 18.38 32.30
N PRO A 69 -1.14 19.67 32.69
CA PRO A 69 0.01 20.54 32.90
C PRO A 69 0.89 20.12 34.09
N ALA A 70 0.34 19.34 35.03
CA ALA A 70 1.06 18.91 36.23
C ALA A 70 2.04 17.77 35.96
N ALA A 71 1.84 17.05 34.85
CA ALA A 71 2.57 15.84 34.58
C ALA A 71 3.76 16.12 33.64
N ARG A 72 4.97 15.85 34.14
CA ARG A 72 6.23 16.08 33.41
C ARG A 72 6.49 14.93 32.44
N TRP A 73 5.82 14.93 31.29
CA TRP A 73 6.06 13.94 30.23
C TRP A 73 7.11 14.44 29.24
N ASN A 74 7.88 13.51 28.67
CA ASN A 74 8.67 13.78 27.47
C ASN A 74 7.77 13.47 26.25
N PRO A 75 7.36 14.47 25.43
CA PRO A 75 6.48 14.25 24.27
C PRO A 75 7.01 13.18 23.32
N ALA A 76 8.33 13.14 23.09
CA ALA A 76 8.94 12.14 22.21
C ALA A 76 8.77 10.71 22.75
N ALA A 77 8.83 10.53 24.08
CA ALA A 77 8.69 9.22 24.71
C ALA A 77 7.28 8.62 24.56
N VAL A 78 6.27 9.46 24.29
CA VAL A 78 4.89 9.00 24.08
C VAL A 78 4.52 9.00 22.60
N MET A 79 4.90 10.02 21.84
CA MET A 79 4.56 10.16 20.43
C MET A 79 5.20 9.09 19.55
N VAL A 80 6.48 8.74 19.78
CA VAL A 80 7.20 7.77 18.95
C VAL A 80 6.60 6.37 19.09
N PRO A 81 6.36 5.82 20.31
CA PRO A 81 5.68 4.54 20.45
C PRO A 81 4.25 4.56 19.90
N ALA A 82 3.49 5.63 20.13
CA ALA A 82 2.12 5.77 19.62
C ALA A 82 2.08 5.72 18.09
N GLY A 83 3.00 6.44 17.44
CA GLY A 83 3.15 6.43 16.00
C GLY A 83 3.59 5.09 15.40
N ALA A 84 4.54 4.42 16.07
CA ALA A 84 4.97 3.08 15.72
C ALA A 84 3.82 2.06 15.84
N ALA A 85 3.02 2.16 16.90
CA ALA A 85 1.83 1.33 17.11
C ALA A 85 0.75 1.59 16.05
N GLY A 86 0.47 2.86 15.74
CA GLY A 86 -0.44 3.22 14.64
C GLY A 86 0.03 2.63 13.30
N SER A 87 1.32 2.72 13.01
CA SER A 87 1.92 2.12 11.80
C SER A 87 1.79 0.60 11.77
N ALA A 88 1.87 -0.07 12.92
CA ALA A 88 1.60 -1.51 13.03
C ALA A 88 0.15 -1.84 12.64
N VAL A 89 -0.82 -1.09 13.18
CA VAL A 89 -2.26 -1.30 12.92
C VAL A 89 -2.56 -1.17 11.43
N LEU A 90 -2.10 -0.08 10.80
CA LEU A 90 -2.26 0.12 9.36
C LEU A 90 -1.60 -1.01 8.56
N ALA A 91 -0.36 -1.37 8.90
CA ALA A 91 0.37 -2.40 8.18
C ALA A 91 -0.26 -3.78 8.30
N VAL A 92 -0.81 -4.13 9.47
CA VAL A 92 -1.55 -5.39 9.65
C VAL A 92 -2.82 -5.40 8.79
N ALA A 93 -3.60 -4.31 8.78
CA ALA A 93 -4.79 -4.21 7.94
C ALA A 93 -4.46 -4.39 6.45
N GLN A 94 -3.40 -3.75 5.97
CA GLN A 94 -2.88 -3.92 4.61
C GLN A 94 -2.41 -5.36 4.36
N ALA A 95 -1.68 -5.95 5.29
CA ALA A 95 -1.13 -7.30 5.15
C ALA A 95 -2.20 -8.39 5.15
N VAL A 96 -3.31 -8.20 5.88
CA VAL A 96 -4.47 -9.10 5.85
C VAL A 96 -5.07 -9.15 4.45
N VAL A 97 -5.20 -7.99 3.79
CA VAL A 97 -5.61 -7.93 2.39
C VAL A 97 -4.55 -8.64 1.55
N LEU A 98 -3.29 -8.22 1.58
CA LEU A 98 -2.23 -8.80 0.74
C LEU A 98 -2.11 -10.32 0.88
N ARG A 99 -2.26 -10.88 2.08
CA ARG A 99 -2.17 -12.33 2.31
C ARG A 99 -3.29 -13.13 1.64
N ARG A 100 -4.44 -12.52 1.34
CA ARG A 100 -5.50 -13.17 0.56
C ARG A 100 -5.12 -13.36 -0.91
N TRP A 101 -4.30 -12.47 -1.49
CA TRP A 101 -3.83 -12.58 -2.88
C TRP A 101 -2.43 -13.19 -3.00
N LEU A 102 -1.60 -13.02 -1.97
CA LEU A 102 -0.24 -13.53 -1.87
C LEU A 102 -0.18 -14.44 -0.63
N SER A 103 -0.56 -15.71 -0.77
CA SER A 103 -0.73 -16.64 0.36
C SER A 103 0.52 -16.77 1.26
N ALA A 104 1.72 -16.64 0.67
CA ALA A 104 3.01 -16.68 1.36
C ALA A 104 3.56 -15.28 1.73
N PHE A 105 2.73 -14.23 1.72
CA PHE A 105 3.14 -12.87 2.04
C PHE A 105 3.65 -12.76 3.49
N PRO A 106 4.85 -12.18 3.72
CA PRO A 106 5.50 -12.19 5.02
C PRO A 106 4.96 -11.06 5.93
N VAL A 107 3.76 -11.24 6.48
CA VAL A 107 3.06 -10.27 7.37
C VAL A 107 3.98 -9.69 8.44
N ARG A 108 4.75 -10.54 9.15
CA ARG A 108 5.66 -10.07 10.21
C ARG A 108 6.74 -9.12 9.71
N ARG A 109 7.33 -9.39 8.55
CA ARG A 109 8.36 -8.51 7.96
C ARG A 109 7.73 -7.19 7.50
N TRP A 110 6.57 -7.26 6.85
CA TRP A 110 5.80 -6.08 6.42
C TRP A 110 5.45 -5.16 7.58
N THR A 111 4.85 -5.71 8.64
CA THR A 111 4.51 -4.96 9.85
C THR A 111 5.77 -4.44 10.53
N GLY A 112 6.82 -5.25 10.70
CA GLY A 112 8.07 -4.83 11.31
C GLY A 112 8.75 -3.66 10.58
N THR A 113 8.82 -3.70 9.25
CA THR A 113 9.35 -2.58 8.45
C THR A 113 8.48 -1.33 8.55
N SER A 114 7.16 -1.49 8.67
CA SER A 114 6.24 -0.35 8.81
C SER A 114 6.33 0.27 10.21
N VAL A 115 6.52 -0.53 11.25
CA VAL A 115 6.78 -0.07 12.63
C VAL A 115 8.07 0.72 12.69
N ALA A 116 9.15 0.21 12.09
CA ALA A 116 10.43 0.93 12.05
C ALA A 116 10.32 2.26 11.29
N ALA A 117 9.64 2.26 10.13
CA ALA A 117 9.37 3.48 9.38
C ALA A 117 8.53 4.49 10.17
N GLY A 118 7.47 4.01 10.83
CA GLY A 118 6.62 4.83 11.70
C GLY A 118 7.39 5.43 12.87
N ALA A 119 8.29 4.68 13.50
CA ALA A 119 9.13 5.20 14.56
C ALA A 119 10.04 6.33 14.06
N VAL A 120 10.62 6.20 12.86
CA VAL A 120 11.42 7.26 12.23
C VAL A 120 10.57 8.49 11.93
N GLU A 121 9.42 8.31 11.27
CA GLU A 121 8.47 9.38 10.97
C GLU A 121 8.08 10.15 12.23
N TRP A 122 7.66 9.45 13.28
CA TRP A 122 7.22 10.08 14.51
C TRP A 122 8.36 10.66 15.34
N SER A 123 9.59 10.18 15.17
CA SER A 123 10.77 10.83 15.76
C SER A 123 11.02 12.20 15.13
N VAL A 124 10.86 12.31 13.80
CA VAL A 124 10.97 13.60 13.09
C VAL A 124 9.85 14.55 13.54
N ILE A 125 8.61 14.06 13.64
CA ILE A 125 7.48 14.87 14.13
C ILE A 125 7.72 15.30 15.58
N ALA A 126 8.15 14.40 16.45
CA ALA A 126 8.45 14.71 17.85
C ALA A 126 9.59 15.73 17.97
N LEU A 127 10.61 15.68 17.11
CA LEU A 127 11.66 16.69 17.05
C LEU A 127 11.08 18.08 16.76
N VAL A 128 10.17 18.18 15.79
CA VAL A 128 9.49 19.44 15.45
C VAL A 128 8.62 19.93 16.61
N VAL A 129 7.92 19.04 17.33
CA VAL A 129 7.10 19.42 18.48
C VAL A 129 7.96 19.90 19.65
N VAL A 130 9.03 19.17 19.99
CA VAL A 130 9.90 19.48 21.15
C VAL A 130 10.77 20.71 20.90
N TYR A 131 11.25 20.90 19.67
CA TYR A 131 12.16 21.99 19.32
C TYR A 131 11.51 23.05 18.44
N GLY A 132 10.18 23.08 18.34
CA GLY A 132 9.44 23.95 17.42
C GLY A 132 9.76 25.43 17.57
N GLU A 133 9.88 25.92 18.81
CA GLU A 133 10.28 27.30 19.08
C GLU A 133 11.70 27.61 18.59
N LYS A 134 12.65 26.70 18.82
CA LYS A 134 14.03 26.86 18.34
C LYS A 134 14.10 26.83 16.81
N VAL A 135 13.33 25.94 16.18
CA VAL A 135 13.22 25.84 14.72
C VAL A 135 12.56 27.10 14.14
N GLY A 136 11.53 27.63 14.79
CA GLY A 136 10.86 28.87 14.40
C GLY A 136 11.72 30.13 14.58
N ALA A 137 12.70 30.09 15.48
CA ALA A 137 13.69 31.16 15.68
C ALA A 137 14.88 31.09 14.70
N MET A 138 15.02 30.03 13.91
CA MET A 138 16.10 29.92 12.92
C MET A 138 15.87 30.90 11.76
N PRO A 139 16.95 31.40 11.11
CA PRO A 139 16.83 32.06 9.82
C PRO A 139 16.17 31.14 8.78
N ALA A 140 15.44 31.72 7.82
CA ALA A 140 14.76 30.96 6.77
C ALA A 140 15.70 30.01 6.00
N ALA A 141 16.97 30.40 5.82
CA ALA A 141 17.99 29.57 5.18
C ALA A 141 18.28 28.25 5.91
N GLY A 142 18.10 28.18 7.25
CA GLY A 142 18.22 26.95 8.03
C GLY A 142 16.87 26.23 8.20
N GLN A 143 15.79 26.99 8.36
CA GLN A 143 14.46 26.45 8.58
C GLN A 143 13.92 25.70 7.37
N VAL A 144 14.03 26.27 6.16
CA VAL A 144 13.47 25.68 4.94
C VAL A 144 14.08 24.30 4.64
N PRO A 145 15.42 24.13 4.60
CA PRO A 145 16.01 22.81 4.37
C PRO A 145 15.61 21.80 5.45
N LEU A 146 15.56 22.21 6.72
CA LEU A 146 15.17 21.33 7.82
C LEU A 146 13.74 20.82 7.66
N VAL A 147 12.80 21.71 7.34
CA VAL A 147 11.39 21.35 7.08
C VAL A 147 11.27 20.46 5.86
N VAL A 148 11.95 20.79 4.77
CA VAL A 148 11.93 19.98 3.53
C VAL A 148 12.47 18.58 3.79
N VAL A 149 13.62 18.45 4.45
CA VAL A 149 14.21 17.14 4.80
C VAL A 149 13.28 16.36 5.72
N GLY A 150 12.67 17.02 6.71
CA GLY A 150 11.69 16.39 7.60
C GLY A 150 10.48 15.87 6.84
N MET A 151 9.87 16.69 5.97
CA MET A 151 8.71 16.30 5.16
C MET A 151 9.03 15.17 4.20
N VAL A 152 10.18 15.23 3.50
CA VAL A 152 10.63 14.16 2.60
C VAL A 152 10.85 12.87 3.40
N SER A 153 11.54 12.93 4.54
CA SER A 153 11.81 11.77 5.37
C SER A 153 10.52 11.09 5.84
N VAL A 154 9.58 11.87 6.39
CA VAL A 154 8.27 11.39 6.85
C VAL A 154 7.48 10.77 5.69
N THR A 155 7.43 11.44 4.55
CA THR A 155 6.61 11.02 3.39
C THR A 155 7.08 9.71 2.79
N PHE A 156 8.39 9.49 2.74
CA PHE A 156 8.96 8.33 2.05
C PHE A 156 9.32 7.15 2.98
N ALA A 157 9.46 7.36 4.29
CA ALA A 157 9.88 6.31 5.23
C ALA A 157 9.03 5.04 5.14
N LEU A 158 7.70 5.19 5.21
CA LEU A 158 6.76 4.07 5.12
C LEU A 158 6.83 3.35 3.78
N GLY A 159 6.82 4.11 2.68
CA GLY A 159 6.89 3.58 1.31
C GLY A 159 8.18 2.78 1.07
N ILE A 160 9.33 3.30 1.52
CA ILE A 160 10.64 2.64 1.39
C ILE A 160 10.68 1.36 2.24
N GLY A 161 10.24 1.41 3.50
CA GLY A 161 10.24 0.25 4.39
C GLY A 161 9.41 -0.91 3.81
N GLN A 162 8.21 -0.59 3.32
CA GLN A 162 7.30 -1.55 2.71
C GLN A 162 7.79 -2.04 1.33
N TRP A 163 8.46 -1.18 0.55
CA TRP A 163 9.07 -1.53 -0.73
C TRP A 163 10.11 -2.65 -0.60
N PHE A 164 10.94 -2.64 0.46
CA PHE A 164 11.93 -3.71 0.69
C PHE A 164 11.31 -5.11 0.79
N VAL A 165 10.06 -5.18 1.24
CA VAL A 165 9.28 -6.42 1.30
C VAL A 165 8.64 -6.72 -0.05
N LEU A 166 7.97 -5.74 -0.67
CA LEU A 166 7.26 -5.91 -1.95
C LEU A 166 8.17 -6.22 -3.13
N ARG A 167 9.40 -5.69 -3.18
CA ARG A 167 10.36 -5.93 -4.28
C ARG A 167 10.76 -7.39 -4.47
N ARG A 168 10.46 -8.26 -3.50
CA ARG A 168 10.64 -9.71 -3.62
C ARG A 168 9.52 -10.39 -4.41
N TRP A 169 8.37 -9.74 -4.51
CA TRP A 169 7.14 -10.27 -5.11
C TRP A 169 6.84 -9.66 -6.47
N SER A 170 7.21 -8.40 -6.69
CA SER A 170 6.90 -7.65 -7.90
C SER A 170 8.13 -6.87 -8.37
N ASP A 171 8.36 -6.81 -9.68
CA ASP A 171 9.35 -5.91 -10.30
C ASP A 171 8.90 -4.44 -10.30
N GLU A 172 7.60 -4.19 -10.38
CA GLU A 172 6.97 -2.87 -10.28
C GLU A 172 6.79 -2.38 -8.83
N ALA A 173 7.39 -3.05 -7.84
CA ALA A 173 7.27 -2.67 -6.43
C ALA A 173 7.68 -1.21 -6.15
N VAL A 174 8.56 -0.61 -6.97
CA VAL A 174 8.99 0.81 -6.83
C VAL A 174 7.81 1.78 -6.90
N LEU A 175 6.74 1.43 -7.62
CA LEU A 175 5.50 2.21 -7.68
C LEU A 175 4.86 2.40 -6.30
N TRP A 176 5.13 1.49 -5.35
CA TRP A 176 4.62 1.57 -3.98
C TRP A 176 5.16 2.79 -3.20
N ILE A 177 6.39 3.20 -3.50
CA ILE A 177 7.02 4.37 -2.86
C ILE A 177 6.25 5.62 -3.26
N TRP A 178 5.99 5.79 -4.55
CA TRP A 178 5.22 6.90 -5.11
C TRP A 178 3.76 6.86 -4.67
N ALA A 179 3.15 5.67 -4.65
CA ALA A 179 1.79 5.48 -4.18
C ALA A 179 1.62 6.00 -2.75
N ASN A 180 2.55 5.65 -1.84
CA ASN A 180 2.53 6.13 -0.46
C ASN A 180 2.73 7.63 -0.38
N ALA A 181 3.72 8.18 -1.09
CA ALA A 181 4.02 9.60 -1.05
C ALA A 181 2.81 10.44 -1.48
N VAL A 182 2.24 10.13 -2.65
CA VAL A 182 1.07 10.83 -3.19
C VAL A 182 -0.15 10.63 -2.28
N ALA A 183 -0.38 9.41 -1.81
CA ALA A 183 -1.48 9.08 -0.90
C ALA A 183 -1.46 9.92 0.38
N TRP A 184 -0.30 10.01 1.03
CA TRP A 184 -0.16 10.73 2.29
C TRP A 184 -0.21 12.25 2.11
N ILE A 185 0.37 12.80 1.04
CA ILE A 185 0.27 14.22 0.71
C ILE A 185 -1.20 14.60 0.51
N MET A 186 -1.91 13.89 -0.38
CA MET A 186 -3.32 14.17 -0.68
C MET A 186 -4.23 13.94 0.53
N GLY A 187 -4.03 12.84 1.25
CA GLY A 187 -4.79 12.54 2.47
C GLY A 187 -4.58 13.58 3.57
N THR A 188 -3.35 14.10 3.71
CA THR A 188 -3.06 15.18 4.66
C THR A 188 -3.69 16.50 4.23
N ALA A 189 -3.63 16.83 2.93
CA ALA A 189 -4.28 18.03 2.39
C ALA A 189 -5.79 18.02 2.67
N VAL A 190 -6.48 16.90 2.43
CA VAL A 190 -7.91 16.73 2.74
C VAL A 190 -8.17 16.87 4.23
N PHE A 191 -7.35 16.25 5.08
CA PHE A 191 -7.47 16.38 6.53
C PHE A 191 -7.35 17.85 6.97
N VAL A 192 -6.34 18.56 6.48
CA VAL A 192 -6.08 19.97 6.81
C VAL A 192 -7.23 20.85 6.33
N ALA A 193 -7.73 20.67 5.11
CA ALA A 193 -8.83 21.44 4.56
C ALA A 193 -10.11 21.34 5.40
N ILE A 194 -10.34 20.18 6.02
CA ILE A 194 -11.51 19.95 6.88
C ILE A 194 -11.24 20.44 8.31
N ALA A 195 -10.05 20.17 8.84
CA ALA A 195 -9.71 20.47 10.24
C ALA A 195 -9.41 21.97 10.48
N GLN A 196 -8.88 22.71 9.50
CA GLN A 196 -8.46 24.09 9.68
C GLN A 196 -9.60 25.09 9.90
N PRO A 197 -10.68 25.12 9.08
CA PRO A 197 -11.78 26.07 9.27
C PRO A 197 -12.38 26.01 10.68
N LEU A 198 -12.36 24.80 11.26
CA LEU A 198 -12.93 24.51 12.57
C LEU A 198 -12.03 24.95 13.74
N ARG A 199 -10.73 25.10 13.52
CA ARG A 199 -9.82 25.65 14.55
C ARG A 199 -9.97 27.16 14.73
N VAL A 200 -10.41 27.87 13.69
CA VAL A 200 -10.59 29.33 13.71
C VAL A 200 -11.83 29.71 14.54
N THR A 201 -12.82 28.83 14.64
CA THR A 201 -13.99 29.02 15.50
C THR A 201 -13.65 28.55 16.93
N THR A 202 -13.22 29.47 17.79
CA THR A 202 -12.72 29.23 19.16
C THR A 202 -13.74 28.68 20.17
N ALA A 203 -14.92 28.23 19.73
CA ALA A 203 -16.01 27.69 20.55
C ALA A 203 -16.39 26.24 20.18
N MET A 204 -15.45 25.41 19.73
CA MET A 204 -15.75 24.00 19.47
C MET A 204 -16.01 23.24 20.78
N THR A 205 -17.17 22.60 20.87
CA THR A 205 -17.44 21.60 21.90
C THR A 205 -16.50 20.39 21.72
N VAL A 206 -16.23 19.66 22.81
CA VAL A 206 -15.45 18.40 22.76
C VAL A 206 -16.02 17.43 21.72
N THR A 207 -17.35 17.35 21.62
CA THR A 207 -18.04 16.53 20.63
C THR A 207 -17.73 16.97 19.21
N ALA A 208 -17.79 18.27 18.90
CA ALA A 208 -17.48 18.77 17.56
C ALA A 208 -16.02 18.50 17.17
N ALA A 209 -15.07 18.68 18.11
CA ALA A 209 -13.66 18.39 17.88
C ALA A 209 -13.42 16.88 17.63
N ALA A 210 -14.04 16.01 18.43
CA ALA A 210 -13.95 14.57 18.28
C ALA A 210 -14.56 14.10 16.94
N THR A 211 -15.76 14.58 16.59
CA THR A 211 -16.40 14.27 15.30
C THR A 211 -15.52 14.70 14.13
N THR A 212 -14.93 15.89 14.20
CA THR A 212 -14.04 16.41 13.16
C THR A 212 -12.78 15.56 13.03
N ALA A 213 -12.17 15.18 14.15
CA ALA A 213 -11.01 14.31 14.15
C ALA A 213 -11.31 12.95 13.51
N VAL A 214 -12.45 12.34 13.87
CA VAL A 214 -12.89 11.05 13.32
C VAL A 214 -13.20 11.15 11.83
N VAL A 215 -14.00 12.13 11.42
CA VAL A 215 -14.37 12.35 10.01
C VAL A 215 -13.13 12.66 9.18
N GLY A 216 -12.26 13.55 9.66
CA GLY A 216 -10.99 13.87 9.02
C GLY A 216 -10.09 12.65 8.87
N ALA A 217 -9.95 11.83 9.91
CA ALA A 217 -9.14 10.61 9.88
C ALA A 217 -9.70 9.57 8.90
N LEU A 218 -11.02 9.40 8.85
CA LEU A 218 -11.69 8.51 7.89
C LEU A 218 -11.51 8.98 6.45
N LEU A 219 -11.71 10.26 6.17
CA LEU A 219 -11.54 10.81 4.83
C LEU A 219 -10.08 10.75 4.36
N ARG A 220 -9.14 11.09 5.24
CA ARG A 220 -7.71 10.88 4.98
C ARG A 220 -7.41 9.42 4.67
N GLY A 221 -7.90 8.50 5.50
CA GLY A 221 -7.74 7.07 5.32
C GLY A 221 -8.31 6.58 3.99
N ALA A 222 -9.48 7.08 3.60
CA ALA A 222 -10.14 6.73 2.35
C ALA A 222 -9.35 7.21 1.13
N VAL A 223 -8.83 8.44 1.16
CA VAL A 223 -7.95 8.97 0.11
C VAL A 223 -6.67 8.13 -0.01
N VAL A 224 -6.03 7.84 1.12
CA VAL A 224 -4.81 7.02 1.16
C VAL A 224 -5.08 5.62 0.59
N ALA A 225 -6.16 4.98 1.03
CA ALA A 225 -6.56 3.65 0.60
C ALA A 225 -6.93 3.62 -0.90
N ALA A 226 -7.65 4.63 -1.40
CA ALA A 226 -8.02 4.73 -2.81
C ALA A 226 -6.78 4.85 -3.70
N ILE A 227 -5.86 5.76 -3.38
CA ILE A 227 -4.64 5.98 -4.15
C ILE A 227 -3.75 4.73 -4.11
N THR A 228 -3.44 4.22 -2.92
CA THR A 228 -2.60 3.01 -2.78
C THR A 228 -3.23 1.79 -3.46
N GLY A 229 -4.56 1.65 -3.40
CA GLY A 229 -5.28 0.56 -4.06
C GLY A 229 -5.19 0.60 -5.58
N VAL A 230 -5.23 1.79 -6.20
CA VAL A 230 -5.05 1.95 -7.65
C VAL A 230 -3.64 1.52 -8.08
N TYR A 231 -2.62 1.93 -7.33
CA TYR A 231 -1.23 1.55 -7.58
C TYR A 231 -0.95 0.07 -7.28
N LEU A 232 -1.73 -0.57 -6.41
CA LEU A 232 -1.56 -1.98 -6.08
C LEU A 232 -1.94 -2.89 -7.26
N LEU A 233 -2.89 -2.49 -8.11
CA LEU A 233 -3.32 -3.28 -9.27
C LEU A 233 -2.18 -3.61 -10.26
N PRO A 234 -1.38 -2.64 -10.75
CA PRO A 234 -0.24 -2.95 -11.62
C PRO A 234 0.88 -3.69 -10.88
N ILE A 235 1.10 -3.42 -9.59
CA ILE A 235 2.11 -4.12 -8.77
C ILE A 235 1.80 -5.61 -8.64
N LEU A 236 0.52 -5.96 -8.47
CA LEU A 236 0.06 -7.33 -8.29
C LEU A 236 -0.42 -8.00 -9.60
N SER A 237 -0.17 -7.40 -10.76
CA SER A 237 -0.54 -8.04 -12.02
C SER A 237 0.35 -9.25 -12.28
N GLU A 238 -0.23 -10.31 -12.86
CA GLU A 238 0.49 -11.58 -13.13
C GLU A 238 1.75 -11.38 -13.97
N VAL A 239 1.77 -10.35 -14.83
CA VAL A 239 2.92 -10.01 -15.68
C VAL A 239 4.13 -9.56 -14.85
N HIS A 240 3.90 -8.93 -13.70
CA HIS A 240 4.94 -8.33 -12.85
C HIS A 240 5.26 -9.18 -11.62
N LEU A 241 4.41 -10.17 -11.30
CA LEU A 241 4.66 -11.09 -10.20
C LEU A 241 5.86 -11.98 -10.50
N ARG A 242 6.85 -11.96 -9.60
CA ARG A 242 8.04 -12.79 -9.72
C ARG A 242 7.68 -14.24 -9.44
N PRO A 243 8.10 -15.19 -10.28
CA PRO A 243 7.92 -16.61 -10.01
C PRO A 243 8.57 -16.94 -8.67
N VAL A 244 7.78 -17.42 -7.70
CA VAL A 244 8.32 -18.01 -6.49
C VAL A 244 8.97 -19.32 -6.94
N VAL A 245 10.28 -19.30 -7.16
CA VAL A 245 11.04 -20.52 -7.42
C VAL A 245 10.83 -21.39 -6.18
N PRO A 246 10.12 -22.54 -6.28
CA PRO A 246 9.99 -23.42 -5.14
C PRO A 246 11.39 -23.83 -4.75
N SER A 247 11.82 -23.44 -3.53
CA SER A 247 13.08 -23.95 -2.96
C SER A 247 13.04 -25.45 -3.12
N SER A 248 13.98 -25.97 -3.90
CA SER A 248 14.00 -27.31 -4.43
C SER A 248 14.05 -28.34 -3.30
N ALA A 249 12.89 -28.66 -2.73
CA ALA A 249 12.70 -29.77 -1.82
C ALA A 249 12.77 -31.04 -2.67
N GLY A 250 14.00 -31.52 -2.87
CA GLY A 250 14.31 -32.66 -3.71
C GLY A 250 14.91 -32.25 -5.04
N ALA A 251 16.22 -31.95 -5.05
CA ALA A 251 16.99 -32.08 -6.27
C ALA A 251 16.98 -33.58 -6.66
N PRO A 252 16.35 -34.00 -7.78
CA PRO A 252 16.62 -35.30 -8.34
C PRO A 252 18.09 -35.36 -8.73
N SER A 253 18.73 -36.49 -8.41
CA SER A 253 20.11 -36.82 -8.75
C SER A 253 20.48 -36.34 -10.16
N ARG A 254 21.57 -35.56 -10.25
CA ARG A 254 22.21 -35.12 -11.50
C ARG A 254 22.58 -36.35 -12.34
N SER A 255 21.74 -36.73 -13.30
CA SER A 255 22.11 -37.77 -14.26
C SER A 255 21.66 -37.54 -15.71
N GLY A 256 20.61 -36.78 -16.02
CA GLY A 256 20.02 -36.94 -17.37
C GLY A 256 19.30 -35.78 -18.04
N TYR A 257 19.81 -34.54 -18.00
CA TYR A 257 19.23 -33.47 -18.85
C TYR A 257 20.29 -32.66 -19.59
N ARG A 258 20.84 -33.27 -20.65
CA ARG A 258 21.26 -32.56 -21.87
C ARG A 258 20.10 -32.70 -22.87
N HIS A 259 19.76 -31.61 -23.56
CA HIS A 259 18.78 -31.49 -24.66
C HIS A 259 17.35 -31.08 -24.30
N ALA A 260 17.13 -29.78 -24.07
CA ALA A 260 15.89 -29.10 -24.46
C ALA A 260 16.09 -27.57 -24.44
N GLY A 261 16.87 -27.05 -25.38
CA GLY A 261 16.90 -25.62 -25.68
C GLY A 261 15.86 -25.26 -26.75
N THR A 262 15.50 -23.98 -26.84
CA THR A 262 14.98 -23.28 -28.05
C THR A 262 13.48 -23.19 -28.37
N ALA A 263 12.56 -23.01 -27.39
CA ALA A 263 11.16 -22.63 -27.74
C ALA A 263 10.50 -21.48 -26.96
N ALA A 264 11.05 -21.00 -25.84
CA ALA A 264 10.31 -20.12 -24.91
C ALA A 264 10.58 -18.61 -25.04
N ARG A 265 10.58 -18.03 -26.27
CA ARG A 265 10.89 -16.59 -26.46
C ARG A 265 9.87 -15.74 -27.26
N ARG A 266 8.63 -16.21 -27.51
CA ARG A 266 7.73 -15.52 -28.47
C ARG A 266 6.42 -14.87 -27.96
N PHE A 267 6.13 -14.80 -26.66
CA PHE A 267 4.81 -14.28 -26.20
C PHE A 267 4.82 -13.08 -25.25
N VAL A 268 5.89 -12.29 -25.21
CA VAL A 268 5.95 -11.04 -24.41
C VAL A 268 5.86 -9.85 -25.36
N GLY A 269 4.71 -9.16 -25.46
CA GLY A 269 4.63 -7.95 -26.29
C GLY A 269 3.35 -7.12 -26.30
N ALA A 270 2.16 -7.64 -25.96
CA ALA A 270 0.91 -6.91 -26.21
C ALA A 270 0.22 -6.30 -24.97
N GLY A 271 0.54 -6.72 -23.75
CA GLY A 271 -0.21 -6.33 -22.53
C GLY A 271 0.19 -4.98 -21.90
N ASP A 272 1.46 -4.58 -22.04
CA ASP A 272 2.05 -3.48 -21.27
C ASP A 272 1.57 -2.08 -21.71
N HIS A 273 1.10 -1.94 -22.95
CA HIS A 273 0.65 -0.64 -23.48
C HIS A 273 -0.73 -0.18 -22.98
N ARG A 274 -1.55 -1.07 -22.43
CA ARG A 274 -2.91 -0.72 -21.98
C ARG A 274 -2.93 -0.14 -20.57
N ALA A 275 -2.15 -0.74 -19.66
CA ALA A 275 -2.05 -0.29 -18.26
C ALA A 275 -1.40 1.11 -18.15
N ARG A 276 -0.35 1.38 -18.92
CA ARG A 276 0.32 2.69 -18.96
C ARG A 276 -0.59 3.80 -19.50
N ARG A 277 -1.51 3.50 -20.43
CA ARG A 277 -2.51 4.47 -20.92
C ARG A 277 -3.52 4.84 -19.84
N THR A 278 -4.08 3.87 -19.13
CA THR A 278 -5.09 4.13 -18.09
C THR A 278 -4.56 4.99 -16.95
N VAL A 279 -3.30 4.81 -16.54
CA VAL A 279 -2.66 5.65 -15.53
C VAL A 279 -2.44 7.08 -16.05
N ARG A 280 -1.98 7.21 -17.29
CA ARG A 280 -1.75 8.52 -17.94
C ARG A 280 -3.06 9.29 -18.11
N ASP A 281 -4.13 8.61 -18.52
CA ASP A 281 -5.45 9.21 -18.74
C ASP A 281 -6.09 9.63 -17.41
N SER A 282 -5.91 8.84 -16.34
CA SER A 282 -6.38 9.21 -14.99
C SER A 282 -5.63 10.43 -14.44
N ALA A 283 -4.31 10.49 -14.63
CA ALA A 283 -3.51 11.66 -14.23
C ALA A 283 -3.93 12.92 -15.01
N ARG A 284 -4.29 12.78 -16.29
CA ARG A 284 -4.76 13.87 -17.14
C ARG A 284 -6.15 14.36 -16.73
N ALA A 285 -7.08 13.46 -16.39
CA ALA A 285 -8.41 13.80 -15.89
C ALA A 285 -8.33 14.56 -14.55
N LEU A 286 -7.44 14.14 -13.65
CA LEU A 286 -7.17 14.84 -12.40
C LEU A 286 -6.55 16.23 -12.60
N ALA A 287 -5.63 16.38 -13.56
CA ALA A 287 -5.07 17.69 -13.91
C ALA A 287 -6.14 18.66 -14.46
N LEU A 288 -7.09 18.17 -15.26
CA LEU A 288 -8.17 18.97 -15.83
C LEU A 288 -9.19 19.45 -14.79
N LEU A 289 -9.45 18.64 -13.76
CA LEU A 289 -10.32 19.03 -12.63
C LEU A 289 -9.72 20.16 -11.79
N HIS A 290 -8.41 20.37 -11.84
CA HIS A 290 -7.74 21.43 -11.07
C HIS A 290 -7.60 22.77 -11.83
N THR A 291 -7.83 22.78 -13.14
CA THR A 291 -7.70 24.00 -13.97
C THR A 291 -9.02 24.75 -14.21
N SER A 292 -10.17 24.25 -13.73
CA SER A 292 -11.49 24.78 -14.17
C SER A 292 -12.13 25.84 -13.27
N ASP A 293 -11.53 26.32 -12.19
CA ASP A 293 -12.27 27.24 -11.29
C ASP A 293 -11.39 28.32 -10.65
N ASN A 294 -10.95 29.30 -11.46
CA ASN A 294 -10.25 30.47 -10.93
C ASN A 294 -10.43 31.76 -11.75
N SER A 295 -11.60 31.98 -12.33
CA SER A 295 -11.90 33.19 -13.11
C SER A 295 -13.14 33.97 -12.67
N ARG A 296 -13.66 33.75 -11.46
CA ARG A 296 -14.84 34.48 -10.93
C ARG A 296 -14.64 35.27 -9.64
N LEU A 297 -13.39 35.61 -9.29
CA LEU A 297 -13.10 36.51 -8.17
C LEU A 297 -12.19 37.65 -8.61
N CYS A 298 -12.70 38.52 -9.48
CA CYS A 298 -12.26 39.91 -9.54
C CYS A 298 -13.36 40.74 -8.84
N PRO A 299 -13.06 41.42 -7.73
CA PRO A 299 -14.00 42.37 -7.15
C PRO A 299 -14.15 43.55 -8.11
N ASN A 300 -15.40 43.89 -8.42
CA ASN A 300 -15.75 45.07 -9.21
C ASN A 300 -15.36 46.32 -8.38
N SER A 301 -14.25 46.96 -8.73
CA SER A 301 -13.78 48.20 -8.12
C SER A 301 -14.47 49.40 -8.74
N ASP A 302 -15.80 49.48 -8.62
CA ASP A 302 -16.59 50.64 -9.02
C ASP A 302 -17.85 50.71 -8.14
N ALA A 303 -17.71 51.35 -6.97
CA ALA A 303 -18.84 51.79 -6.16
C ALA A 303 -18.53 53.16 -5.54
N ALA A 304 -18.92 54.18 -6.29
CA ALA A 304 -19.43 55.49 -5.89
C ALA A 304 -18.86 56.16 -4.62
N ALA A 305 -18.06 57.19 -4.87
CA ALA A 305 -18.11 58.42 -4.08
C ALA A 305 -19.48 59.09 -4.33
N ALA A 306 -20.30 59.21 -3.29
CA ALA A 306 -21.47 60.08 -3.25
C ALA A 306 -21.72 60.53 -1.79
N ASP A 307 -21.42 61.80 -1.56
CA ASP A 307 -22.07 62.78 -0.66
C ASP A 307 -22.77 62.28 0.62
N SER A 308 -22.24 62.65 1.79
CA SER A 308 -22.80 63.66 2.73
C SER A 308 -21.98 63.76 4.03
#